data_AF-A0A2E8VTP1-F1
#
_entry.id   AF-A0A2E8VTP1-F1
#
_cell.length_a   1.000
_cell.length_b   1.000
_cell.length_c   1.000
_cell.angle_alpha   90.00
_cell.angle_beta   90.00
_cell.angle_gamma   90.00
#
_symmetry.space_group_name_H-M   'P 1'
#
loop_
_entity.id
_entity.type
_entity.pdbx_description
1 polymer ?
#
loop_
_entity_poly.entity_id
_entity_poly.type
_entity_poly.pdbx_seq_one_letter_code
_entity_poly.pdbx_strand_id
1 'polypeptide(L)'
;MSDSERQEHGRGLLASSVERAVGSYLTTLEGEGITNLYGLVLAEVEAPLLRCVLDHTGGNQSLAAQVLGLNRGTLRKKMRRYGLL
;
A
#
# COMPACT_ATOMS: atom_id res chain seq x y z
N MET A 1 -3.97 0.00 -29.06
CA MET A 1 -3.40 0.23 -27.72
C MET A 1 -3.32 -1.12 -27.04
N SER A 2 -2.10 -1.67 -26.94
CA SER A 2 -1.87 -3.04 -26.45
C SER A 2 -2.03 -3.10 -24.92
N ASP A 3 -2.44 -4.26 -24.37
CA ASP A 3 -2.53 -4.46 -22.91
C ASP A 3 -1.19 -4.24 -22.19
N SER A 4 -0.08 -4.44 -22.91
CA SER A 4 1.28 -4.22 -22.41
C SER A 4 1.60 -2.74 -22.16
N GLU A 5 1.06 -1.81 -22.96
CA GLU A 5 1.25 -0.36 -22.77
C GLU A 5 0.42 0.18 -21.59
N ARG A 6 -0.75 -0.41 -21.32
CA ARG A 6 -1.60 -0.04 -20.17
C ARG A 6 -0.95 -0.46 -18.85
N GLN A 7 -0.29 -1.62 -18.82
CA GLN A 7 0.39 -2.13 -17.63
C GLN A 7 1.66 -1.33 -17.28
N GLU A 8 2.38 -0.77 -18.26
CA GLU A 8 3.51 0.12 -17.98
C GLU A 8 3.08 1.51 -17.48
N HIS A 9 2.01 2.10 -18.05
CA HIS A 9 1.50 3.40 -17.58
C HIS A 9 1.07 3.35 -16.10
N GLY A 10 0.44 2.24 -15.66
CA GLY A 10 0.05 2.07 -14.26
C GLY A 10 1.23 2.02 -13.28
N ARG A 11 2.37 1.45 -13.70
CA ARG A 11 3.57 1.32 -12.85
C ARG A 11 4.18 2.67 -12.45
N GLY A 12 4.07 3.69 -13.31
CA GLY A 12 4.57 5.04 -13.01
C GLY A 12 3.64 5.87 -12.12
N LEU A 13 2.32 5.62 -12.16
CA LEU A 13 1.32 6.44 -11.46
C LEU A 13 1.39 6.27 -9.94
N LEU A 14 1.58 5.04 -9.45
CA LEU A 14 1.70 4.78 -8.02
C LEU A 14 3.03 5.33 -7.48
N ALA A 15 4.14 5.09 -8.18
CA ALA A 15 5.46 5.58 -7.79
C ALA A 15 5.48 7.11 -7.67
N SER A 16 5.02 7.82 -8.71
CA SER A 16 4.94 9.30 -8.70
C SER A 16 3.98 9.84 -7.63
N SER A 17 2.91 9.12 -7.32
CA SER A 17 2.00 9.51 -6.23
C SER A 17 2.66 9.38 -4.85
N VAL A 18 3.41 8.31 -4.63
CA VAL A 18 4.19 8.11 -3.40
C VAL A 18 5.29 9.17 -3.29
N GLU A 19 6.05 9.42 -4.35
CA GLU A 19 7.10 10.46 -4.37
C GLU A 19 6.55 11.84 -4.00
N ARG A 20 5.43 12.26 -4.61
CA ARG A 20 4.78 13.53 -4.25
C ARG A 20 4.33 13.57 -2.79
N ALA A 21 3.67 12.51 -2.31
CA ALA A 21 3.12 12.48 -0.96
C ALA A 21 4.24 12.52 0.09
N VAL A 22 5.27 11.69 -0.07
CA VAL A 22 6.42 11.64 0.84
C VAL A 22 7.23 12.93 0.75
N GLY A 23 7.46 13.47 -0.44
CA GLY A 23 8.14 14.76 -0.63
C GLY A 23 7.41 15.90 0.09
N SER A 24 6.09 15.99 -0.09
CA SER A 24 5.27 16.99 0.62
C SER A 24 5.32 16.84 2.13
N TYR A 25 5.30 15.59 2.64
CA TYR A 25 5.40 15.31 4.07
C TYR A 25 6.76 15.76 4.64
N LEU A 26 7.86 15.46 3.93
CA LEU A 26 9.21 15.86 4.35
C LEU A 26 9.37 17.38 4.39
N THR A 27 8.88 18.11 3.39
CA THR A 27 8.92 19.59 3.38
C THR A 27 8.07 20.18 4.51
N THR A 28 6.92 19.58 4.83
CA THR A 28 6.05 20.05 5.92
C THR A 28 6.70 19.93 7.29
N LEU A 29 7.58 18.93 7.47
CA LEU A 29 8.27 18.65 8.71
C LEU A 29 9.66 19.28 8.81
N GLU A 30 10.04 20.16 7.87
CA GLU A 30 11.31 20.87 7.90
C GLU A 30 11.49 21.61 9.25
N GLY A 31 12.43 21.11 10.07
CA GLY A 31 12.74 21.65 11.40
C GLY A 31 12.50 20.69 12.56
N GLU A 32 11.68 19.64 12.38
CA GLU A 32 11.51 18.58 13.37
C GLU A 32 12.36 17.34 12.99
N GLY A 33 13.02 16.74 13.98
CA GLY A 33 13.83 15.54 13.76
C GLY A 33 12.95 14.35 13.37
N ILE A 34 12.91 14.00 12.08
CA ILE A 34 12.15 12.84 11.60
C ILE A 34 12.90 11.55 11.96
N THR A 35 12.25 10.67 12.71
CA THR A 35 12.74 9.32 13.01
C THR A 35 11.72 8.27 12.56
N ASN A 36 12.21 7.08 12.19
CA ASN A 36 11.35 5.94 11.79
C ASN A 36 10.40 6.21 10.60
N LEU A 37 10.79 7.08 9.66
CA LEU A 37 9.99 7.43 8.47
C LEU A 37 9.59 6.20 7.65
N TYR A 38 10.49 5.23 7.50
CA TYR A 38 10.20 3.99 6.76
C TYR A 38 9.02 3.23 7.38
N GLY A 39 9.01 3.06 8.71
CA GLY A 39 7.93 2.38 9.40
C GLY A 39 6.60 3.13 9.31
N LEU A 40 6.64 4.46 9.38
CA LEU A 40 5.48 5.33 9.21
C LEU A 40 4.88 5.18 7.81
N VAL A 41 5.69 5.39 6.77
CA VAL A 41 5.24 5.27 5.37
C VAL A 41 4.70 3.87 5.08
N LEU A 42 5.39 2.82 5.56
CA LEU A 42 4.93 1.45 5.33
C LEU A 42 3.56 1.20 5.97
N ALA A 43 3.30 1.72 7.17
CA ALA A 43 1.99 1.58 7.83
C ALA A 43 0.89 2.34 7.08
N GLU A 44 1.18 3.57 6.65
CA GLU A 44 0.25 4.44 5.91
C GLU A 44 -0.08 3.91 4.51
N VAL A 45 0.81 3.11 3.91
CA VAL A 45 0.56 2.48 2.59
C VAL A 45 -0.09 1.10 2.73
N GLU A 46 0.37 0.30 3.69
CA GLU A 46 -0.05 -1.10 3.79
C GLU A 46 -1.51 -1.24 4.25
N ALA A 47 -1.96 -0.45 5.23
CA ALA A 47 -3.34 -0.50 5.69
C ALA A 47 -4.38 -0.20 4.59
N PRO A 48 -4.29 0.91 3.82
CA PRO A 48 -5.23 1.18 2.73
C PRO A 48 -5.10 0.19 1.58
N LEU A 49 -3.88 -0.29 1.26
CA LEU A 49 -3.71 -1.35 0.26
C LEU A 49 -4.53 -2.60 0.63
N LEU A 50 -4.42 -3.05 1.88
CA LEU A 50 -5.17 -4.22 2.35
C LEU A 50 -6.68 -3.99 2.30
N ARG A 51 -7.16 -2.81 2.72
CA ARG A 51 -8.59 -2.47 2.67
C ARG A 51 -9.13 -2.48 1.25
N CYS A 52 -8.45 -1.80 0.32
CA CYS A 52 -8.84 -1.76 -1.09
C CYS A 52 -8.92 -3.16 -1.70
N VAL A 53 -7.95 -4.04 -1.41
CA VAL A 53 -8.00 -5.41 -1.93
C VAL A 53 -9.11 -6.23 -1.27
N LEU A 54 -9.30 -6.11 0.05
CA LEU A 54 -10.40 -6.81 0.73
C LEU A 54 -11.77 -6.39 0.17
N ASP A 55 -11.97 -5.09 -0.06
CA ASP A 55 -13.21 -4.58 -0.66
C ASP A 55 -13.36 -5.10 -2.10
N HIS A 56 -12.28 -5.08 -2.89
CA HIS A 56 -12.26 -5.61 -4.26
C HIS A 56 -12.58 -7.12 -4.31
N THR A 57 -12.18 -7.90 -3.30
CA THR A 57 -12.44 -9.34 -3.22
C THR A 57 -13.69 -9.69 -2.41
N GLY A 58 -14.51 -8.72 -2.01
CA GLY A 58 -15.73 -8.94 -1.22
C GLY A 58 -15.44 -9.59 0.14
N GLY A 59 -14.31 -9.28 0.75
CA GLY A 59 -13.85 -9.85 2.02
C GLY A 59 -13.25 -11.26 1.91
N ASN A 60 -13.16 -11.84 0.71
CA ASN A 60 -12.56 -13.15 0.53
C ASN A 60 -11.04 -13.08 0.74
N GLN A 61 -10.60 -13.49 1.94
CA GLN A 61 -9.18 -13.43 2.35
C GLN A 61 -8.28 -14.35 1.50
N SER A 62 -8.78 -15.47 1.00
CA SER A 62 -7.98 -16.37 0.15
C SER A 62 -7.70 -15.72 -1.20
N LEU A 63 -8.71 -15.09 -1.79
CA LEU A 63 -8.56 -14.34 -3.04
C LEU A 63 -7.71 -13.08 -2.83
N ALA A 64 -7.91 -12.35 -1.73
CA ALA A 64 -7.10 -11.17 -1.40
C ALA A 64 -5.61 -11.54 -1.26
N ALA A 65 -5.31 -12.67 -0.62
CA ALA A 65 -3.95 -13.17 -0.49
C ALA A 65 -3.33 -13.48 -1.86
N GLN A 66 -4.10 -14.07 -2.78
CA GLN A 66 -3.65 -14.32 -4.16
C GLN A 66 -3.39 -13.01 -4.92
N VAL A 67 -4.32 -12.05 -4.86
CA VAL A 67 -4.19 -10.73 -5.52
C VAL A 67 -2.96 -9.98 -5.00
N LEU A 68 -2.71 -10.04 -3.70
CA LEU A 68 -1.55 -9.39 -3.07
C LEU A 68 -0.24 -10.17 -3.24
N GLY A 69 -0.26 -11.40 -3.77
CA GLY A 69 0.91 -12.27 -3.84
C GLY A 69 1.45 -12.69 -2.45
N LEU A 70 0.57 -12.75 -1.45
CA LEU A 70 0.92 -13.10 -0.07
C LEU A 70 0.44 -14.50 0.28
N ASN A 71 1.17 -15.19 1.17
CA ASN A 71 0.59 -16.32 1.87
C ASN A 71 -0.58 -15.82 2.77
N ARG A 72 -1.68 -16.56 2.81
CA ARG A 72 -2.85 -16.32 3.69
C ARG A 72 -2.45 -16.06 5.15
N GLY A 73 -1.46 -16.79 5.69
CA GLY A 73 -0.97 -16.57 7.05
C GLY A 73 -0.37 -15.18 7.26
N THR A 74 0.36 -14.68 6.26
CA THR A 74 0.95 -13.33 6.25
C THR A 74 -0.14 -12.27 6.12
N LEU A 75 -1.09 -12.43 5.20
CA LEU A 75 -2.23 -11.53 5.08
C LEU A 75 -2.97 -11.41 6.41
N ARG A 76 -3.30 -12.53 7.04
CA ARG A 76 -4.03 -12.54 8.32
C ARG A 76 -3.26 -11.82 9.42
N LYS A 77 -1.93 -12.01 9.53
CA LYS A 77 -1.09 -11.27 10.49
C LYS A 77 -1.15 -9.77 10.24
N LYS A 78 -1.08 -9.33 8.97
CA LYS A 78 -1.18 -7.91 8.61
C LYS A 78 -2.57 -7.34 8.89
N MET A 79 -3.64 -8.06 8.57
CA MET A 79 -5.01 -7.63 8.89
C MET A 79 -5.20 -7.43 10.41
N ARG A 80 -4.63 -8.30 11.26
CA ARG A 80 -4.67 -8.09 12.73
C ARG A 80 -3.94 -6.82 13.14
N ARG A 81 -2.74 -6.59 12.58
CA ARG A 81 -1.92 -5.41 12.87
C ARG A 81 -2.69 -4.11 12.61
N TYR A 82 -3.52 -4.08 11.58
CA TYR A 82 -4.27 -2.88 11.17
C TYR A 82 -5.76 -2.89 11.56
N GLY A 83 -6.22 -3.83 12.39
CA GLY A 83 -7.61 -3.88 12.86
C GLY A 83 -8.64 -4.16 11.75
N LEU A 84 -8.28 -5.01 10.78
CA LEU A 84 -9.12 -5.37 9.62
C LEU A 84 -9.69 -6.80 9.71
N LEU A 85 -9.73 -7.40 10.92
CA LEU A 85 -10.13 -8.78 11.16
C LEU A 85 -11.36 -8.90 12.05
#